data_AF-A0A7V9QF38-F1
#
_entry.id   AF-A0A7V9QF38-F1
#
_cell.length_a   1.000
_cell.length_b   1.000
_cell.length_c   1.000
_cell.angle_alpha   90.00
_cell.angle_beta   90.00
_cell.angle_gamma   90.00
#
_symmetry.space_group_name_H-M   'P 1'
#
loop_
_entity.id
_entity.type
_entity.pdbx_description
1 polymer ?
#
loop_
_entity_poly.entity_id
_entity_poly.type
_entity_poly.pdbx_seq_one_letter_code
_entity_poly.pdbx_strand_id
1 'polypeptide(L)'
;LIEWINRSFEKKHRNEIERGADDPWVHPVIVAGIAQHRLVWIHPFVDGNGRTARMFTTLLLYGRGYDFKYLFDLSSYYNEDRDRYYAALRSADRDGDYTRWLEYFMGGFARDMYRIRERAAAVGEMTPAPAAASPGPVDRARTRRSSSAVAEAISIEQFISAIHTLPEDEPHGNPRVWYRTQKEHWLGWLKEYHGPGAYGRQTGQERDARYVYNHIVEPAMLLWLIEAAGVPSERVAAAKNAAASGTTLMQRSGAIRKHVPWAEVRKALWGYP
;
A
#
# COMPACT_ATOMS: atom_id res chain seq x y z
N LEU A 1 14.39 18.91 -3.03
CA LEU A 1 13.75 18.01 -4.01
C LEU A 1 13.05 18.79 -5.11
N ILE A 2 12.14 19.73 -4.82
CA ILE A 2 11.57 20.65 -5.83
C ILE A 2 12.66 21.46 -6.52
N GLU A 3 13.57 22.09 -5.76
CA GLU A 3 14.75 22.74 -6.35
C GLU A 3 15.66 21.78 -7.12
N TRP A 4 15.73 20.51 -6.73
CA TRP A 4 16.55 19.53 -7.44
C TRP A 4 15.89 19.05 -8.73
N ILE A 5 14.57 18.89 -8.74
CA ILE A 5 13.76 18.66 -9.94
C ILE A 5 13.96 19.84 -10.90
N ASN A 6 13.89 21.07 -10.40
CA ASN A 6 14.18 22.27 -11.17
C ASN A 6 15.63 22.27 -11.71
N ARG A 7 16.61 21.87 -10.88
CA ARG A 7 18.04 21.75 -11.26
C ARG A 7 18.34 20.59 -12.23
N SER A 8 17.62 19.47 -12.19
CA SER A 8 17.84 18.33 -13.09
C SER A 8 17.41 18.63 -14.54
N PHE A 9 16.63 19.69 -14.77
CA PHE A 9 16.36 20.23 -16.10
C PHE A 9 17.44 21.24 -16.59
N GLU A 10 18.42 21.62 -15.77
CA GLU A 10 19.33 22.76 -16.03
C GLU A 10 20.48 22.52 -17.03
N LYS A 11 20.65 21.32 -17.61
CA LYS A 11 21.85 21.07 -18.44
C LYS A 11 21.78 21.47 -19.91
N LYS A 12 20.70 22.10 -20.41
CA LYS A 12 20.73 22.64 -21.78
C LYS A 12 19.94 23.93 -22.07
N HIS A 13 18.98 24.36 -21.24
CA HIS A 13 18.16 25.53 -21.54
C HIS A 13 17.98 26.44 -20.32
N ARG A 14 19.06 27.16 -19.97
CA ARG A 14 19.15 28.08 -18.82
C ARG A 14 18.18 29.28 -18.86
N ASN A 15 17.46 29.49 -19.97
CA ASN A 15 16.61 30.68 -20.17
C ASN A 15 15.10 30.37 -20.34
N GLU A 16 14.67 29.11 -20.32
CA GLU A 16 13.27 28.74 -20.64
C GLU A 16 12.46 28.19 -19.46
N ILE A 17 13.10 27.79 -18.34
CA ILE A 17 12.45 26.97 -17.30
C ILE A 17 11.96 27.76 -16.09
N GLU A 18 12.58 28.90 -15.76
CA GLU A 18 11.96 29.85 -14.81
C GLU A 18 10.69 30.47 -15.37
N ARG A 19 10.49 30.41 -16.70
CA ARG A 19 9.19 30.65 -17.30
C ARG A 19 8.30 29.42 -17.12
N GLY A 20 8.65 28.24 -17.61
CA GLY A 20 7.78 27.04 -17.67
C GLY A 20 6.99 26.61 -16.42
N ALA A 21 7.50 26.80 -15.20
CA ALA A 21 6.81 26.38 -13.96
C ALA A 21 5.79 27.42 -13.43
N ASP A 22 5.98 28.68 -13.81
CA ASP A 22 5.11 29.85 -13.61
C ASP A 22 4.57 30.37 -14.97
N ASP A 23 4.71 29.56 -16.02
CA ASP A 23 4.30 29.92 -17.38
C ASP A 23 2.78 29.74 -17.41
N PRO A 24 1.99 30.81 -17.58
CA PRO A 24 0.55 30.70 -17.67
C PRO A 24 0.09 29.76 -18.81
N TRP A 25 0.99 29.41 -19.74
CA TRP A 25 0.71 28.54 -20.87
C TRP A 25 0.91 27.04 -20.60
N VAL A 26 1.54 26.63 -19.48
CA VAL A 26 1.73 25.20 -19.15
C VAL A 26 0.77 24.76 -18.05
N HIS A 27 -0.20 23.93 -18.44
CA HIS A 27 -1.24 23.46 -17.52
C HIS A 27 -0.67 22.63 -16.35
N PRO A 28 -1.06 22.85 -15.09
CA PRO A 28 -0.48 22.17 -13.91
C PRO A 28 -0.54 20.64 -13.95
N VAL A 29 -1.55 20.07 -14.61
CA VAL A 29 -1.69 18.62 -14.81
C VAL A 29 -0.54 18.06 -15.66
N ILE A 30 -0.07 18.81 -16.67
CA ILE A 30 1.09 18.39 -17.49
C ILE A 30 2.35 18.34 -16.63
N VAL A 31 2.57 19.38 -15.81
CA VAL A 31 3.70 19.45 -14.88
C VAL A 31 3.67 18.28 -13.91
N ALA A 32 2.49 17.99 -13.33
CA ALA A 32 2.30 16.87 -12.41
C ALA A 32 2.58 15.51 -13.09
N GLY A 33 2.14 15.34 -14.34
CA GLY A 33 2.42 14.14 -15.13
C GLY A 33 3.91 13.92 -15.38
N ILE A 34 4.64 14.97 -15.81
CA ILE A 34 6.10 14.89 -16.02
C ILE A 34 6.82 14.60 -14.71
N ALA A 35 6.45 15.29 -13.63
CA ALA A 35 7.03 15.10 -12.31
C ALA A 35 6.85 13.66 -11.80
N GLN A 36 5.69 13.06 -12.02
CA GLN A 36 5.43 11.67 -11.66
C GLN A 36 6.36 10.71 -12.38
N HIS A 37 6.46 10.83 -13.71
CA HIS A 37 7.35 9.98 -14.51
C HIS A 37 8.78 10.12 -14.05
N ARG A 38 9.27 11.36 -13.91
CA ARG A 38 10.65 11.62 -13.49
C ARG A 38 10.96 10.99 -12.14
N LEU A 39 10.07 11.12 -11.15
CA LEU A 39 10.30 10.52 -9.83
C LEU A 39 10.34 8.99 -9.89
N VAL A 40 9.51 8.37 -10.73
CA VAL A 40 9.55 6.92 -10.97
C VAL A 40 10.85 6.52 -11.67
N TRP A 41 11.29 7.29 -12.66
CA TRP A 41 12.48 7.01 -13.46
C TRP A 41 13.78 7.14 -12.65
N ILE A 42 13.91 8.17 -11.81
CA ILE A 42 15.07 8.38 -10.93
C ILE A 42 15.19 7.26 -9.90
N HIS A 43 14.03 6.76 -9.44
CA HIS A 43 13.94 5.68 -8.47
C HIS A 43 14.77 5.92 -7.19
N PRO A 44 14.59 7.06 -6.48
CA PRO A 44 15.49 7.51 -5.41
C PRO A 44 15.41 6.70 -4.11
N PHE A 45 14.42 5.84 -3.94
CA PHE A 45 14.23 5.01 -2.75
C PHE A 45 14.41 3.52 -3.06
N VAL A 46 14.73 2.72 -2.04
CA VAL A 46 14.86 1.26 -2.15
C VAL A 46 13.52 0.60 -2.54
N ASP A 47 12.42 1.07 -1.96
CA ASP A 47 11.05 0.68 -2.30
C ASP A 47 10.13 1.92 -2.19
N GLY A 48 8.93 1.83 -2.76
CA GLY A 48 7.88 2.83 -2.60
C GLY A 48 7.87 3.91 -3.66
N ASN A 49 8.80 3.91 -4.63
CA ASN A 49 8.93 4.97 -5.64
C ASN A 49 7.62 5.28 -6.37
N GLY A 50 6.87 4.26 -6.80
CA GLY A 50 5.56 4.48 -7.44
C GLY A 50 4.49 5.04 -6.50
N ARG A 51 4.52 4.70 -5.19
CA ARG A 51 3.61 5.28 -4.18
C ARG A 51 3.98 6.74 -3.92
N THR A 52 5.27 7.01 -3.72
CA THR A 52 5.78 8.36 -3.50
C THR A 52 5.55 9.26 -4.71
N ALA A 53 5.73 8.76 -5.93
CA ALA A 53 5.47 9.52 -7.15
C ALA A 53 4.00 9.94 -7.27
N ARG A 54 3.06 9.03 -7.01
CA ARG A 54 1.63 9.35 -7.00
C ARG A 54 1.26 10.35 -5.90
N MET A 55 1.79 10.16 -4.69
CA MET A 55 1.56 11.09 -3.58
C MET A 55 2.10 12.49 -3.92
N PHE A 56 3.28 12.55 -4.53
CA PHE A 56 3.90 13.80 -4.97
C PHE A 56 3.10 14.48 -6.07
N THR A 57 2.58 13.73 -7.05
CA THR A 57 1.65 14.24 -8.08
C THR A 57 0.42 14.88 -7.44
N THR A 58 -0.22 14.19 -6.49
CA THR A 58 -1.38 14.71 -5.78
C THR A 58 -1.04 15.99 -5.01
N LEU A 59 0.09 16.01 -4.29
CA LEU A 59 0.57 17.17 -3.55
C LEU A 59 0.85 18.37 -4.48
N LEU A 60 1.48 18.14 -5.64
CA LEU A 60 1.71 19.17 -6.66
C LEU A 60 0.40 19.78 -7.15
N LEU A 61 -0.60 18.95 -7.44
CA LEU A 61 -1.91 19.41 -7.90
C LEU A 61 -2.64 20.23 -6.82
N TYR A 62 -2.61 19.78 -5.55
CA TYR A 62 -3.15 20.57 -4.43
C TYR A 62 -2.46 21.93 -4.29
N GLY A 63 -1.13 21.96 -4.40
CA GLY A 63 -0.36 23.22 -4.39
C GLY A 63 -0.68 24.15 -5.56
N ARG A 64 -1.37 23.68 -6.60
CA ARG A 64 -1.80 24.45 -7.79
C ARG A 64 -3.31 24.67 -7.84
N GLY A 65 -4.00 24.54 -6.69
CA GLY A 65 -5.42 24.91 -6.56
C GLY A 65 -6.42 23.80 -6.90
N TYR A 66 -5.96 22.58 -7.19
CA TYR A 66 -6.86 21.45 -7.34
C TYR A 66 -7.23 20.89 -5.96
N ASP A 67 -8.47 21.12 -5.53
CA ASP A 67 -9.03 20.52 -4.31
C ASP A 67 -9.97 19.38 -4.66
N PHE A 68 -9.48 18.15 -4.52
CA PHE A 68 -10.23 16.95 -4.85
C PHE A 68 -11.07 16.39 -3.68
N LYS A 69 -11.14 17.07 -2.53
CA LYS A 69 -11.83 16.59 -1.32
C LYS A 69 -11.46 15.14 -0.94
N TYR A 70 -10.20 14.75 -1.14
CA TYR A 70 -9.69 13.39 -0.93
C TYR A 70 -10.29 12.30 -1.83
N LEU A 71 -11.03 12.65 -2.89
CA LEU A 71 -11.68 11.70 -3.80
C LEU A 71 -10.82 11.33 -5.02
N PHE A 72 -9.67 11.99 -5.19
CA PHE A 72 -8.77 11.75 -6.31
C PHE A 72 -7.87 10.53 -6.11
N ASP A 73 -7.93 9.59 -7.04
CA ASP A 73 -7.14 8.36 -7.04
C ASP A 73 -6.76 7.87 -8.44
N LEU A 74 -5.54 8.21 -8.86
CA LEU A 74 -4.91 7.64 -10.07
C LEU A 74 -4.53 6.16 -9.90
N SER A 75 -4.43 5.66 -8.67
CA SER A 75 -4.01 4.27 -8.43
C SER A 75 -5.03 3.27 -8.95
N SER A 76 -6.33 3.57 -8.80
CA SER A 76 -7.39 2.77 -9.41
C SER A 76 -7.20 2.66 -10.93
N TYR A 77 -6.93 3.77 -11.63
CA TYR A 77 -6.73 3.78 -13.09
C TYR A 77 -5.52 2.94 -13.51
N TYR A 78 -4.40 3.07 -12.80
CA TYR A 78 -3.20 2.28 -13.12
C TYR A 78 -3.33 0.79 -12.77
N ASN A 79 -4.17 0.45 -11.79
CA ASN A 79 -4.34 -0.93 -11.35
C ASN A 79 -5.28 -1.73 -12.26
N GLU A 80 -6.17 -1.08 -13.01
CA GLU A 80 -7.06 -1.75 -13.96
C GLU A 80 -6.30 -2.42 -15.09
N ASP A 81 -5.25 -1.77 -15.60
CA ASP A 81 -4.34 -2.31 -16.60
C ASP A 81 -2.90 -1.87 -16.31
N ARG A 82 -2.22 -2.71 -15.53
CA ARG A 82 -0.84 -2.45 -15.11
C ARG A 82 0.14 -2.53 -16.26
N ASP A 83 -0.10 -3.41 -17.22
CA ASP A 83 0.80 -3.59 -18.36
C ASP A 83 0.77 -2.35 -19.25
N ARG A 84 -0.42 -1.80 -19.50
CA ARG A 84 -0.59 -0.52 -20.20
C ARG A 84 0.02 0.64 -19.44
N TYR A 85 -0.13 0.69 -18.12
CA TYR A 85 0.54 1.71 -17.29
C TYR A 85 2.06 1.68 -17.44
N TYR A 86 2.68 0.51 -17.28
CA TYR A 86 4.13 0.38 -17.42
C TYR A 86 4.61 0.62 -18.86
N ALA A 87 3.82 0.23 -19.86
CA ALA A 87 4.11 0.53 -21.26
C ALA A 87 4.08 2.05 -21.53
N ALA A 88 3.10 2.76 -20.97
CA ALA A 88 3.01 4.22 -21.06
C ALA A 88 4.19 4.90 -20.35
N LEU A 89 4.60 4.45 -19.16
CA LEU A 89 5.79 4.97 -18.49
C LEU A 89 7.05 4.79 -19.34
N ARG A 90 7.29 3.57 -19.84
CA ARG A 90 8.45 3.24 -20.68
C ARG A 90 8.51 4.05 -21.96
N SER A 91 7.36 4.50 -22.48
CA SER A 91 7.29 5.31 -23.68
C SER A 91 8.04 6.65 -23.53
N ALA A 92 8.16 7.16 -22.30
CA ALA A 92 8.86 8.42 -22.00
C ALA A 92 10.30 8.22 -21.50
N ASP A 93 10.82 7.00 -21.49
CA ASP A 93 12.18 6.69 -21.03
C ASP A 93 13.24 6.99 -22.10
N ARG A 94 12.85 7.00 -23.38
CA ARG A 94 13.72 7.32 -24.53
C ARG A 94 13.36 8.67 -25.12
N ASP A 95 14.38 9.44 -25.49
CA ASP A 95 14.30 10.66 -26.29
C ASP A 95 13.55 11.86 -25.67
N GLY A 96 13.05 11.72 -24.43
CA GLY A 96 12.35 12.80 -23.74
C GLY A 96 10.97 13.13 -24.34
N ASP A 97 10.42 12.25 -25.18
CA ASP A 97 9.06 12.36 -25.70
C ASP A 97 8.06 11.90 -24.63
N TYR A 98 7.38 12.88 -24.03
CA TYR A 98 6.38 12.65 -23.00
C TYR A 98 4.97 12.41 -23.55
N THR A 99 4.76 12.50 -24.86
CA THR A 99 3.42 12.57 -25.47
C THR A 99 2.55 11.39 -25.05
N ARG A 100 3.02 10.16 -25.28
CA ARG A 100 2.26 8.94 -24.96
C ARG A 100 2.03 8.75 -23.46
N TRP A 101 3.02 9.12 -22.65
CA TRP A 101 2.87 9.11 -21.18
C TRP A 101 1.82 10.12 -20.73
N LEU A 102 1.87 11.35 -21.24
CA LEU A 102 0.96 12.43 -20.87
C LEU A 102 -0.45 12.15 -21.35
N GLU A 103 -0.65 11.60 -22.55
CA GLU A 103 -1.96 11.14 -23.01
C GLU A 103 -2.56 10.10 -22.05
N TYR A 104 -1.77 9.09 -21.67
CA TYR A 104 -2.21 8.08 -20.71
C TYR A 104 -2.52 8.67 -19.33
N PHE A 105 -1.63 9.53 -18.82
CA PHE A 105 -1.75 10.19 -17.52
C PHE A 105 -2.99 11.09 -17.47
N MET A 106 -3.17 11.95 -18.47
CA MET A 106 -4.32 12.86 -18.58
C MET A 106 -5.63 12.11 -18.79
N GLY A 107 -5.61 10.97 -19.51
CA GLY A 107 -6.77 10.09 -19.60
C GLY A 107 -7.20 9.56 -18.23
N GLY A 108 -6.24 9.11 -17.41
CA GLY A 108 -6.50 8.70 -16.03
C GLY A 108 -7.01 9.83 -15.15
N PHE A 109 -6.39 11.01 -15.26
CA PHE A 109 -6.81 12.22 -14.56
C PHE A 109 -8.25 12.60 -14.91
N ALA A 110 -8.57 12.71 -16.20
CA ALA A 110 -9.89 13.10 -16.68
C ALA A 110 -10.98 12.11 -16.23
N ARG A 111 -10.71 10.80 -16.34
CA ARG A 111 -11.62 9.77 -15.86
C ARG A 111 -11.94 9.94 -14.38
N ASP A 112 -10.93 10.20 -13.57
CA ASP A 112 -11.12 10.36 -12.14
C ASP A 112 -11.88 11.65 -11.81
N MET A 113 -11.65 12.74 -12.57
CA MET A 113 -12.45 13.96 -12.46
C MET A 113 -13.93 13.72 -12.80
N TYR A 114 -14.22 12.94 -13.83
CA TYR A 114 -15.60 12.55 -14.16
C TYR A 114 -16.24 11.76 -13.02
N ARG A 115 -15.53 10.78 -12.44
CA ARG A 115 -16.00 10.01 -11.28
C ARG A 115 -16.30 10.90 -10.08
N ILE A 116 -15.43 11.86 -9.78
CA ILE A 116 -15.62 12.81 -8.68
C ILE A 116 -16.86 13.68 -8.93
N ARG A 117 -17.02 14.18 -10.17
CA ARG A 117 -18.18 14.98 -10.56
C ARG A 117 -19.49 14.21 -10.43
N GLU A 118 -19.54 12.96 -10.90
CA GLU A 118 -20.73 12.11 -10.79
C GLU A 118 -21.11 11.84 -9.34
N ARG A 119 -20.13 11.56 -8.48
CA ARG A 119 -20.37 11.39 -7.03
C ARG A 119 -20.86 12.68 -6.38
N ALA A 120 -20.30 13.83 -6.75
CA ALA A 120 -20.74 15.12 -6.24
C ALA A 120 -22.18 15.43 -6.66
N ALA A 121 -22.56 15.13 -7.89
CA ALA A 121 -23.94 15.30 -8.38
C ALA A 121 -24.93 14.39 -7.65
N ALA A 122 -24.58 13.11 -7.45
CA ALA A 122 -25.42 12.16 -6.72
C ALA A 122 -25.67 12.57 -5.26
N VAL A 123 -24.70 13.23 -4.61
CA VAL A 123 -24.87 13.77 -3.26
C VAL A 123 -25.73 15.05 -3.25
N GLY A 124 -25.66 15.88 -4.30
CA GLY A 124 -26.47 17.09 -4.43
C GLY A 124 -27.97 16.84 -4.63
N GLU A 125 -28.35 15.67 -5.16
CA GLU A 125 -29.76 15.25 -5.33
C GLU A 125 -30.37 14.65 -4.04
N MET A 126 -29.54 14.34 -3.05
CA MET A 126 -29.98 13.80 -1.76
C MET A 126 -30.27 14.99 -0.81
N THR A 127 -31.54 15.37 -0.67
CA THR A 127 -31.98 16.39 0.30
C THR A 127 -31.38 16.11 1.69
N PRO A 128 -30.89 17.11 2.42
CA PRO A 128 -30.31 16.88 3.74
C PRO A 128 -31.39 16.30 4.66
N ALA A 129 -31.07 15.19 5.33
CA ALA A 129 -31.87 14.70 6.44
C ALA A 129 -32.05 15.82 7.48
N PRO A 130 -33.24 15.98 8.10
CA PRO A 130 -33.48 17.05 9.05
C PRO A 130 -32.45 16.97 10.18
N ALA A 131 -31.90 18.14 10.53
CA ALA A 131 -30.83 18.29 11.51
C ALA A 131 -31.21 17.58 12.82
N ALA A 132 -30.59 16.43 13.07
CA ALA A 132 -30.61 15.80 14.37
C ALA A 132 -29.90 16.75 15.34
N ALA A 133 -30.62 17.16 16.38
CA ALA A 133 -30.18 18.06 17.42
C ALA A 133 -28.79 17.68 17.97
N SER A 134 -27.97 18.70 18.22
CA SER A 134 -26.63 18.58 18.80
C SER A 134 -26.62 17.64 20.01
N PRO A 135 -25.72 16.65 20.08
CA PRO A 135 -25.59 15.86 21.30
C PRO A 135 -24.98 16.75 22.38
N GLY A 136 -25.68 16.85 23.52
CA GLY A 136 -25.19 17.49 24.74
C GLY A 136 -23.92 16.80 25.29
N PRO A 137 -23.30 17.36 26.33
CA PRO A 137 -21.98 16.95 26.79
C PRO A 137 -22.00 15.48 27.23
N VAL A 138 -21.12 14.68 26.63
CA VAL A 138 -21.00 13.24 26.90
C VAL A 138 -20.41 13.04 28.30
N ASP A 139 -21.28 12.60 29.22
CA ASP A 139 -20.91 12.20 30.57
C ASP A 139 -20.05 10.93 30.53
N ARG A 140 -18.80 11.04 30.99
CA ARG A 140 -17.84 9.95 31.09
C ARG A 140 -18.10 9.15 32.36
N ALA A 141 -19.17 8.38 32.39
CA ALA A 141 -19.27 7.27 33.33
C ALA A 141 -20.31 6.27 32.85
N ARG A 142 -19.93 4.99 32.94
CA ARG A 142 -20.82 3.84 33.07
C ARG A 142 -21.37 3.26 31.76
N THR A 143 -20.63 2.30 31.19
CA THR A 143 -21.19 0.96 30.99
C THR A 143 -20.09 -0.08 31.14
N ARG A 144 -20.11 -0.78 32.26
CA ARG A 144 -19.40 -2.02 32.53
C ARG A 144 -20.46 -3.03 32.91
N ARG A 145 -20.62 -4.08 32.09
CA ARG A 145 -21.32 -5.39 32.22
C ARG A 145 -21.87 -5.74 30.83
N SER A 146 -21.70 -6.93 30.26
CA SER A 146 -21.15 -8.21 30.74
C SER A 146 -20.68 -9.06 29.55
N SER A 147 -19.68 -9.88 29.84
CA SER A 147 -18.92 -10.81 29.00
C SER A 147 -19.73 -11.95 28.37
N SER A 148 -19.46 -12.23 27.09
CA SER A 148 -19.38 -13.57 26.51
C SER A 148 -18.86 -13.51 25.05
N ALA A 149 -17.60 -13.94 24.85
CA ALA A 149 -16.98 -14.34 23.57
C ALA A 149 -16.58 -13.29 22.50
N VAL A 150 -16.01 -12.14 22.89
CA VAL A 150 -14.98 -11.54 22.01
C VAL A 150 -13.70 -12.31 22.31
N ALA A 151 -13.34 -13.28 21.48
CA ALA A 151 -12.05 -13.97 21.61
C ALA A 151 -10.96 -12.89 21.65
N GLU A 152 -10.21 -12.83 22.74
CA GLU A 152 -9.22 -11.77 23.00
C GLU A 152 -8.32 -11.58 21.77
N ALA A 153 -8.23 -10.33 21.30
CA ALA A 153 -7.35 -9.99 20.19
C ALA A 153 -5.90 -10.27 20.62
N ILE A 154 -5.20 -11.09 19.83
CA ILE A 154 -3.81 -11.46 20.13
C ILE A 154 -2.91 -10.30 19.73
N SER A 155 -2.19 -9.71 20.69
CA SER A 155 -1.29 -8.58 20.43
C SER A 155 -0.11 -9.00 19.54
N ILE A 156 0.55 -8.03 18.93
CA ILE A 156 1.74 -8.30 18.11
C ILE A 156 2.87 -8.86 18.98
N GLU A 157 3.02 -8.41 20.23
CA GLU A 157 4.00 -8.93 21.18
C GLU A 157 3.74 -10.40 21.50
N GLN A 158 2.48 -10.77 21.72
CA GLN A 158 2.10 -12.18 21.91
C GLN A 158 2.46 -13.00 20.66
N PHE A 159 2.25 -12.45 19.47
CA PHE A 159 2.60 -13.12 18.22
C PHE A 159 4.12 -13.26 18.01
N ILE A 160 4.90 -12.21 18.31
CA ILE A 160 6.37 -12.25 18.31
C ILE A 160 6.86 -13.32 19.28
N SER A 161 6.31 -13.36 20.49
CA SER A 161 6.66 -14.35 21.51
C SER A 161 6.37 -15.77 21.05
N ALA A 162 5.24 -16.02 20.38
CA ALA A 162 4.93 -17.32 19.79
C ALA A 162 5.90 -17.69 18.65
N ILE A 163 6.26 -16.74 17.77
CA ILE A 163 7.23 -17.00 16.68
C ILE A 163 8.61 -17.37 17.25
N HIS A 164 9.03 -16.77 18.37
CA HIS A 164 10.29 -17.14 19.02
C HIS A 164 10.33 -18.61 19.46
N THR A 165 9.19 -19.20 19.85
CA THR A 165 9.12 -20.61 20.30
C THR A 165 9.07 -21.62 19.16
N LEU A 166 8.84 -21.18 17.92
CA LEU A 166 8.80 -22.06 16.75
C LEU A 166 10.22 -22.55 16.35
N PRO A 167 10.35 -23.73 15.70
CA PRO A 167 11.63 -24.20 15.20
C PRO A 167 12.23 -23.25 14.17
N GLU A 168 13.56 -23.25 14.06
CA GLU A 168 14.27 -22.52 13.00
C GLU A 168 14.16 -23.28 11.67
N ASP A 169 14.06 -22.57 10.54
CA ASP A 169 14.22 -23.15 9.21
C ASP A 169 15.66 -23.12 8.69
N GLU A 170 15.94 -23.92 7.67
CA GLU A 170 17.27 -24.02 7.06
C GLU A 170 17.70 -22.66 6.46
N PRO A 171 18.90 -22.16 6.81
CA PRO A 171 19.40 -20.91 6.28
C PRO A 171 19.58 -20.96 4.75
N HIS A 172 19.08 -19.96 4.05
CA HIS A 172 19.36 -19.80 2.62
C HIS A 172 20.57 -18.88 2.38
N GLY A 173 21.30 -19.13 1.28
CA GLY A 173 22.49 -18.38 0.91
C GLY A 173 22.26 -17.13 0.05
N ASN A 174 21.02 -16.60 -0.05
CA ASN A 174 20.73 -15.47 -0.94
C ASN A 174 21.29 -14.15 -0.39
N PRO A 175 22.33 -13.55 -1.02
CA PRO A 175 22.97 -12.34 -0.49
C PRO A 175 22.15 -11.06 -0.74
N ARG A 176 21.03 -11.14 -1.48
CA ARG A 176 20.20 -9.97 -1.83
C ARG A 176 19.16 -9.60 -0.77
N VAL A 177 18.97 -10.43 0.24
CA VAL A 177 18.01 -10.20 1.32
C VAL A 177 18.74 -10.15 2.67
N TRP A 178 18.18 -9.43 3.64
CA TRP A 178 18.84 -9.15 4.91
C TRP A 178 18.72 -10.27 5.95
N TYR A 179 17.88 -11.28 5.68
CA TYR A 179 17.61 -12.41 6.57
C TYR A 179 18.19 -13.70 5.98
N ARG A 180 18.41 -14.71 6.83
CA ARG A 180 18.92 -16.04 6.46
C ARG A 180 17.86 -17.11 6.57
N THR A 181 16.94 -16.98 7.52
CA THR A 181 15.83 -17.90 7.78
C THR A 181 14.50 -17.14 7.69
N GLN A 182 13.40 -17.85 7.43
CA GLN A 182 12.06 -17.27 7.45
C GLN A 182 11.65 -16.87 8.87
N LYS A 183 12.14 -17.56 9.90
CA LYS A 183 11.96 -17.12 11.29
C LYS A 183 12.62 -15.76 11.54
N GLU A 184 13.87 -15.59 11.10
CA GLU A 184 14.58 -14.30 11.17
C GLU A 184 13.84 -13.23 10.36
N HIS A 185 13.33 -13.59 9.18
CA HIS A 185 12.52 -12.69 8.36
C HIS A 185 11.28 -12.19 9.10
N TRP A 186 10.53 -13.08 9.75
CA TRP A 186 9.36 -12.73 10.55
C TRP A 186 9.71 -11.83 11.72
N LEU A 187 10.70 -12.23 12.51
CA LEU A 187 11.08 -11.52 13.73
C LEU A 187 11.65 -10.13 13.41
N GLY A 188 12.52 -10.01 12.42
CA GLY A 188 13.03 -8.69 12.01
C GLY A 188 11.95 -7.82 11.37
N TRP A 189 11.01 -8.40 10.62
CA TRP A 189 9.85 -7.66 10.15
C TRP A 189 8.97 -7.18 11.33
N LEU A 190 8.70 -8.01 12.32
CA LEU A 190 7.85 -7.64 13.47
C LEU A 190 8.54 -6.78 14.54
N LYS A 191 9.88 -6.79 14.64
CA LYS A 191 10.66 -6.08 15.68
C LYS A 191 10.34 -4.59 15.78
N GLU A 192 9.93 -3.98 14.68
CA GLU A 192 9.62 -2.57 14.56
C GLU A 192 8.14 -2.33 14.23
N TYR A 193 7.22 -3.23 14.61
CA TYR A 193 5.82 -3.14 14.20
C TYR A 193 5.06 -1.94 14.76
N HIS A 194 5.46 -1.45 15.94
CA HIS A 194 4.96 -0.18 16.50
C HIS A 194 5.63 1.06 15.89
N GLY A 195 6.61 0.86 15.02
CA GLY A 195 7.30 1.88 14.24
C GLY A 195 7.18 1.64 12.73
N PRO A 196 7.96 2.36 11.91
CA PRO A 196 7.95 2.18 10.47
C PRO A 196 8.41 0.78 10.02
N GLY A 197 9.29 0.08 10.74
CA GLY A 197 9.80 -1.21 10.26
C GLY A 197 10.75 -1.10 9.07
N ALA A 198 11.33 -2.24 8.70
CA ALA A 198 12.19 -2.38 7.52
C ALA A 198 11.53 -1.92 6.19
N TYR A 199 10.21 -1.71 6.17
CA TYR A 199 9.42 -1.35 4.99
C TYR A 199 8.57 -0.07 5.15
N GLY A 200 8.79 0.76 6.18
CA GLY A 200 8.17 2.10 6.28
C GLY A 200 6.63 2.12 6.45
N ARG A 201 6.09 1.35 7.40
CA ARG A 201 4.67 1.25 7.77
C ARG A 201 4.12 2.56 8.36
N GLN A 202 2.84 2.84 8.08
CA GLN A 202 2.06 3.90 8.74
C GLN A 202 1.78 3.53 10.21
N THR A 203 2.08 4.42 11.14
CA THR A 203 1.84 4.28 12.59
C THR A 203 0.53 4.99 12.97
N GLY A 204 -0.28 4.40 13.86
CA GLY A 204 -1.51 5.03 14.39
C GLY A 204 -2.79 4.18 14.43
N GLN A 205 -2.81 2.98 13.84
CA GLN A 205 -3.89 2.00 14.03
C GLN A 205 -3.41 0.85 14.90
N GLU A 206 -4.20 0.48 15.90
CA GLU A 206 -3.99 -0.72 16.69
C GLU A 206 -4.16 -1.94 15.77
N ARG A 207 -3.10 -2.75 15.64
CA ARG A 207 -3.05 -3.91 14.77
C ARG A 207 -2.76 -5.13 15.62
N ASP A 208 -3.51 -6.19 15.42
CA ASP A 208 -3.37 -7.46 16.11
C ASP A 208 -2.67 -8.50 15.22
N ALA A 209 -2.36 -9.66 15.77
CA ALA A 209 -1.73 -10.77 15.05
C ALA A 209 -2.57 -11.24 13.85
N ARG A 210 -3.90 -11.15 13.95
CA ARG A 210 -4.83 -11.45 12.86
C ARG A 210 -4.63 -10.48 11.69
N TYR A 211 -4.55 -9.19 11.97
CA TYR A 211 -4.30 -8.17 10.96
C TYR A 211 -2.98 -8.46 10.24
N VAL A 212 -1.92 -8.70 11.02
CA VAL A 212 -0.58 -9.02 10.51
C VAL A 212 -0.64 -10.19 9.53
N TYR A 213 -1.19 -11.32 9.97
CA TYR A 213 -1.29 -12.53 9.18
C TYR A 213 -2.03 -12.29 7.86
N ASN A 214 -3.10 -11.49 7.87
CA ASN A 214 -3.92 -11.22 6.69
C ASN A 214 -3.31 -10.22 5.70
N HIS A 215 -2.32 -9.42 6.13
CA HIS A 215 -1.78 -8.33 5.31
C HIS A 215 -0.35 -8.57 4.80
N ILE A 216 0.35 -9.63 5.23
CA ILE A 216 1.69 -9.93 4.73
C ILE A 216 1.68 -10.43 3.26
N VAL A 217 2.49 -9.87 2.38
CA VAL A 217 2.51 -10.26 0.95
C VAL A 217 3.79 -11.02 0.62
N GLU A 218 4.11 -12.01 1.45
CA GLU A 218 5.26 -12.90 1.25
C GLU A 218 4.83 -14.36 1.45
N PRO A 219 4.66 -15.13 0.35
CA PRO A 219 4.24 -16.53 0.41
C PRO A 219 5.20 -17.42 1.20
N ALA A 220 6.53 -17.20 1.10
CA ALA A 220 7.51 -18.03 1.81
C ALA A 220 7.36 -17.91 3.33
N MET A 221 7.19 -16.68 3.83
CA MET A 221 6.94 -16.40 5.24
C MET A 221 5.65 -17.06 5.73
N LEU A 222 4.57 -16.98 4.94
CA LEU A 222 3.29 -17.58 5.31
C LEU A 222 3.38 -19.10 5.37
N LEU A 223 3.99 -19.74 4.37
CA LEU A 223 4.16 -21.19 4.31
C LEU A 223 5.01 -21.72 5.46
N TRP A 224 6.11 -21.03 5.78
CA TRP A 224 6.93 -21.38 6.93
C TRP A 224 6.14 -21.27 8.23
N LEU A 225 5.41 -20.15 8.44
CA LEU A 225 4.66 -19.94 9.68
C LEU A 225 3.63 -21.05 9.93
N ILE A 226 2.85 -21.41 8.90
CA ILE A 226 1.80 -22.44 9.07
C ILE A 226 2.39 -23.83 9.33
N GLU A 227 3.53 -24.15 8.71
CA GLU A 227 4.23 -25.42 8.89
C GLU A 227 4.87 -25.48 10.29
N ALA A 228 5.60 -24.44 10.67
CA ALA A 228 6.26 -24.34 11.96
C ALA A 228 5.26 -24.27 13.13
N ALA A 229 4.09 -23.65 12.94
CA ALA A 229 3.01 -23.63 13.92
C ALA A 229 2.34 -25.00 14.14
N GLY A 230 2.60 -25.99 13.28
CA GLY A 230 1.99 -27.32 13.39
C GLY A 230 0.59 -27.43 12.78
N VAL A 231 0.26 -26.60 11.79
CA VAL A 231 -0.97 -26.78 10.99
C VAL A 231 -0.91 -28.15 10.28
N PRO A 232 -2.01 -28.92 10.21
CA PRO A 232 -2.01 -30.25 9.60
C PRO A 232 -1.37 -30.29 8.21
N SER A 233 -0.52 -31.28 7.95
CA SER A 233 0.29 -31.40 6.73
C SER A 233 -0.53 -31.40 5.45
N GLU A 234 -1.73 -31.99 5.47
CA GLU A 234 -2.67 -31.98 4.34
C GLU A 234 -3.08 -30.55 3.95
N ARG A 235 -3.37 -29.70 4.95
CA ARG A 235 -3.74 -28.29 4.73
C ARG A 235 -2.56 -27.48 4.23
N VAL A 236 -1.37 -27.72 4.79
CA VAL A 236 -0.12 -27.10 4.33
C VAL A 236 0.16 -27.48 2.87
N ALA A 237 -0.01 -28.75 2.50
CA ALA A 237 0.14 -29.22 1.12
C ALA A 237 -0.88 -28.56 0.17
N ALA A 238 -2.15 -28.47 0.57
CA ALA A 238 -3.17 -27.77 -0.21
C ALA A 238 -2.83 -26.28 -0.41
N ALA A 239 -2.34 -25.61 0.64
CA ALA A 239 -1.90 -24.22 0.57
C ALA A 239 -0.68 -24.03 -0.36
N LYS A 240 0.32 -24.94 -0.28
CA LYS A 240 1.49 -24.96 -1.17
C LYS A 240 1.07 -25.11 -2.64
N ASN A 241 0.16 -26.04 -2.93
CA ASN A 241 -0.36 -26.28 -4.28
C ASN A 241 -1.14 -25.06 -4.81
N ALA A 242 -2.03 -24.47 -4.01
CA ALA A 242 -2.79 -23.29 -4.39
C ALA A 242 -1.90 -22.06 -4.60
N ALA A 243 -0.80 -21.95 -3.84
CA ALA A 243 0.19 -20.89 -4.02
C ALA A 243 1.04 -21.07 -5.29
N ALA A 244 1.11 -22.26 -5.86
CA ALA A 244 1.89 -22.52 -7.08
C ALA A 244 1.19 -21.97 -8.33
N SER A 245 -0.14 -21.84 -8.33
CA SER A 245 -0.91 -21.34 -9.47
C SER A 245 -1.01 -19.81 -9.54
N GLY A 246 -0.56 -19.09 -8.51
CA GLY A 246 -0.59 -17.61 -8.50
C GLY A 246 0.61 -17.00 -9.20
N THR A 247 0.41 -15.97 -10.03
CA THR A 247 1.49 -15.30 -10.77
C THR A 247 2.12 -14.15 -9.99
N THR A 248 1.43 -13.60 -8.99
CA THR A 248 1.90 -12.50 -8.14
C THR A 248 2.02 -12.93 -6.68
N LEU A 249 2.94 -12.32 -5.91
CA LEU A 249 3.06 -12.56 -4.47
C LEU A 249 1.71 -12.39 -3.74
N MET A 250 0.92 -11.38 -4.13
CA MET A 250 -0.41 -11.14 -3.55
C MET A 250 -1.41 -12.27 -3.84
N GLN A 251 -1.47 -12.77 -5.08
CA GLN A 251 -2.33 -13.92 -5.40
C GLN A 251 -1.88 -15.17 -4.64
N ARG A 252 -0.57 -15.42 -4.57
CA ARG A 252 0.01 -16.57 -3.86
C ARG A 252 -0.28 -16.52 -2.36
N SER A 253 -0.03 -15.38 -1.71
CA SER A 253 -0.36 -15.15 -0.29
C SER A 253 -1.87 -15.23 -0.03
N GLY A 254 -2.69 -14.71 -0.94
CA GLY A 254 -4.16 -14.83 -0.87
C GLY A 254 -4.63 -16.28 -0.98
N ALA A 255 -4.04 -17.07 -1.87
CA ALA A 255 -4.36 -18.49 -2.03
C ALA A 255 -4.02 -19.30 -0.76
N ILE A 256 -2.87 -19.05 -0.14
CA ILE A 256 -2.48 -19.71 1.13
C ILE A 256 -3.55 -19.49 2.20
N ARG A 257 -4.00 -18.24 2.38
CA ARG A 257 -5.00 -17.88 3.42
C ARG A 257 -6.38 -18.47 3.19
N LYS A 258 -6.74 -18.76 1.94
CA LYS A 258 -8.01 -19.45 1.64
C LYS A 258 -7.99 -20.89 2.17
N HIS A 259 -6.83 -21.54 2.17
CA HIS A 259 -6.67 -22.91 2.67
C HIS A 259 -6.37 -22.97 4.17
N VAL A 260 -5.66 -21.97 4.69
CA VAL A 260 -5.31 -21.85 6.10
C VAL A 260 -5.71 -20.46 6.60
N PRO A 261 -6.94 -20.28 7.12
CA PRO A 261 -7.36 -18.99 7.68
C PRO A 261 -6.70 -18.75 9.05
N TRP A 262 -6.74 -17.49 9.51
CA TRP A 262 -6.16 -17.09 10.80
C TRP A 262 -6.60 -17.96 11.99
N ALA A 263 -7.86 -18.41 12.02
CA ALA A 263 -8.38 -19.23 13.11
C ALA A 263 -7.58 -20.54 13.30
N GLU A 264 -7.16 -21.17 12.19
CA GLU A 264 -6.35 -22.39 12.23
C GLU A 264 -4.93 -22.11 12.74
N VAL A 265 -4.33 -21.00 12.30
CA VAL A 265 -3.00 -20.59 12.79
C VAL A 265 -3.05 -20.26 14.28
N ARG A 266 -4.11 -19.56 14.72
CA ARG A 266 -4.33 -19.26 16.13
C ARG A 266 -4.47 -20.53 16.97
N LYS A 267 -5.25 -21.48 16.48
CA LYS A 267 -5.44 -22.79 17.13
C LYS A 267 -4.12 -23.56 17.22
N ALA A 268 -3.33 -23.55 16.16
CA ALA A 268 -2.04 -24.24 16.13
C ALA A 268 -1.02 -23.63 17.10
N LEU A 269 -0.96 -22.29 17.18
CA LEU A 269 -0.01 -21.57 18.03
C LEU A 269 -0.39 -21.54 19.52
N TRP A 270 -1.68 -21.49 19.86
CA TRP A 270 -2.13 -21.26 21.23
C TRP A 270 -3.22 -22.22 21.73
N GLY A 271 -3.67 -23.18 20.91
CA GLY A 271 -4.71 -24.15 21.30
C GLY A 271 -6.13 -23.57 21.42
N TYR A 272 -6.35 -22.30 21.08
CA TYR A 272 -7.68 -21.68 21.12
C TYR A 272 -8.53 -22.06 19.89
N PRO A 273 -9.83 -22.36 20.04
CA PRO A 273 -10.74 -22.60 18.93
C PRO A 273 -10.91 -21.38 18.03
#